data_AF-A0A537WQF1-F1
#
_entry.id   AF-A0A537WQF1-F1
#
_cell.length_a   1.000
_cell.length_b   1.000
_cell.length_c   1.000
_cell.angle_alpha   90.00
_cell.angle_beta   90.00
_cell.angle_gamma   90.00
#
_symmetry.space_group_name_H-M   'P 1'
#
loop_
_entity.id
_entity.type
_entity.pdbx_description
1 polymer ?
#
loop_
_entity_poly.entity_id
_entity_poly.type
_entity_poly.pdbx_seq_one_letter_code
_entity_poly.pdbx_strand_id
1 'polypeptide(L)'
;MPTRKQRRRQEKTRRHEWEYVYVDDEGNEVDVAPEDVAASTNGRAQPRERKSQTRKGAQTRRPGRTIEPPSWRRVGKRGLMIGPVVVIAMLLLNRNLPIAQRVVPAVIMLAFFLPFSYFTDSVAYRMYRK
;
A
#
# COMPACT_ATOMS: atom_id res chain seq x y z
N MET A 1 17.73 28.68 23.83
CA MET A 1 16.26 28.49 23.96
C MET A 1 15.68 28.01 22.63
N PRO A 2 14.91 26.90 22.58
CA PRO A 2 14.26 26.44 21.35
C PRO A 2 13.24 27.46 20.84
N THR A 3 13.19 27.65 19.52
CA THR A 3 12.27 28.58 18.87
C THR A 3 10.81 28.10 18.96
N ARG A 4 9.83 29.02 18.82
CA ARG A 4 8.38 28.67 18.81
C ARG A 4 8.06 27.53 17.84
N LYS A 5 8.70 27.49 16.67
CA LYS A 5 8.51 26.44 15.65
C LYS A 5 9.07 25.09 16.08
N GLN A 6 10.21 25.06 16.78
CA GLN A 6 10.80 23.83 17.30
C GLN A 6 9.95 23.23 18.42
N ARG A 7 9.42 24.05 19.34
CA ARG A 7 8.52 23.59 20.42
C ARG A 7 7.26 22.95 19.86
N ARG A 8 6.61 23.59 18.87
CA ARG A 8 5.41 23.05 18.22
C ARG A 8 5.67 21.74 17.48
N ARG A 9 6.87 21.55 16.92
CA ARG A 9 7.27 20.29 16.29
C ARG A 9 7.48 19.20 17.35
N GLN A 10 8.13 19.52 18.47
CA GLN A 10 8.29 18.59 19.58
C GLN A 10 6.95 18.17 20.18
N GLU A 11 6.03 19.10 20.42
CA GLU A 11 4.65 18.80 20.86
C GLU A 11 3.89 17.92 19.86
N LYS A 12 4.08 18.12 18.55
CA LYS A 12 3.49 17.25 17.53
C LYS A 12 4.07 15.84 17.54
N THR A 13 5.37 15.70 17.79
CA THR A 13 6.02 14.39 17.89
C THR A 13 5.60 13.65 19.16
N ARG A 14 5.55 14.36 20.29
CA ARG A 14 5.16 13.82 21.60
C ARG A 14 3.68 13.44 21.70
N ARG A 15 2.82 14.04 20.87
CA ARG A 15 1.38 13.70 20.78
C ARG A 15 1.08 12.23 20.44
N HIS A 16 2.06 11.47 19.99
CA HIS A 16 1.92 10.07 19.62
C HIS A 16 2.80 9.15 20.50
N GLU A 17 3.31 9.66 21.62
CA GLU A 17 3.94 8.84 22.66
C GLU A 17 2.82 8.22 23.48
N TRP A 18 2.25 7.13 22.97
CA TRP A 18 1.33 6.26 23.71
C TRP A 18 2.15 5.13 24.31
N GLU A 19 2.04 4.93 25.61
CA GLU A 19 2.61 3.78 26.30
C GLU A 19 1.58 2.64 26.25
N TYR A 20 2.04 1.45 25.85
CA TYR A 20 1.18 0.27 25.86
C TYR A 20 1.14 -0.26 27.30
N VAL A 21 -0.01 -0.10 27.95
CA VAL A 21 -0.27 -0.65 29.28
C VAL A 21 -1.02 -1.97 29.10
N TYR A 22 -0.48 -3.04 29.66
CA TYR A 22 -1.15 -4.33 29.72
C TYR A 22 -1.96 -4.41 31.01
N VAL A 23 -3.24 -4.77 30.86
CA VAL A 23 -4.19 -4.85 31.98
C VAL A 23 -4.65 -6.31 32.08
N ASP A 24 -4.66 -6.84 33.30
CA ASP A 24 -5.17 -8.20 33.58
C ASP A 24 -6.71 -8.26 33.59
N ASP A 25 -7.26 -9.47 33.77
CA ASP A 25 -8.71 -9.71 33.80
C ASP A 25 -9.42 -9.01 34.98
N GLU A 26 -8.67 -8.52 35.97
CA GLU A 26 -9.15 -7.82 37.16
C GLU A 26 -8.98 -6.29 37.05
N GLY A 27 -8.36 -5.80 35.96
CA GLY A 27 -8.20 -4.37 35.69
C GLY A 27 -6.90 -3.76 36.21
N ASN A 28 -5.93 -4.56 36.68
CA ASN A 28 -4.66 -4.07 37.20
C ASN A 28 -3.57 -4.00 36.12
N GLU A 29 -2.71 -2.98 36.21
CA GLU A 29 -1.58 -2.81 35.31
C GLU A 29 -0.49 -3.86 35.64
N VAL A 30 -0.08 -4.64 34.64
CA VAL A 30 0.94 -5.70 34.78
C VAL A 30 2.15 -5.38 33.93
N ASP A 31 3.33 -5.31 34.57
CA ASP A 31 4.62 -5.18 33.89
C ASP A 31 4.96 -6.49 33.17
N VAL A 32 4.77 -6.52 31.85
CA VAL A 32 5.12 -7.68 31.02
C VAL A 32 6.60 -7.61 30.65
N ALA A 33 7.36 -8.66 30.99
CA ALA A 33 8.75 -8.78 30.60
C ALA A 33 8.87 -8.74 29.05
N PRO A 34 9.89 -8.06 28.48
CA PRO A 34 9.99 -7.81 27.04
C PRO A 34 10.08 -9.10 26.19
N GLU A 35 10.37 -10.23 26.83
CA GLU A 35 10.42 -11.57 26.24
C GLU A 35 9.04 -12.13 25.84
N ASP A 36 7.97 -11.81 26.58
CA ASP A 36 6.62 -12.34 26.32
C ASP A 36 5.89 -11.56 25.21
N VAL A 37 6.24 -10.29 25.01
CA VAL A 37 5.68 -9.43 23.95
C VAL A 37 6.18 -9.85 22.56
N ALA A 38 7.40 -10.39 22.48
CA ALA A 38 8.01 -10.84 21.23
C ALA A 38 7.44 -12.19 20.74
N ALA A 39 6.97 -13.03 21.66
CA ALA A 39 6.44 -14.37 21.38
C ALA A 39 5.04 -14.34 20.75
N SER A 40 4.18 -13.39 21.14
CA SER A 40 2.78 -13.31 20.67
C SER A 40 2.61 -12.78 19.24
N THR A 41 3.62 -12.14 18.65
CA THR A 41 3.55 -11.54 17.30
C THR A 41 4.11 -12.44 16.19
N ASN A 42 4.75 -13.57 16.50
CA ASN A 42 5.62 -14.26 15.53
C ASN A 42 5.30 -15.75 15.32
N GLY A 43 4.14 -16.03 14.74
CA GLY A 43 3.89 -17.30 14.03
C GLY A 43 4.58 -17.36 12.66
N ARG A 44 5.91 -17.17 12.58
CA ARG A 44 6.68 -17.47 11.35
C ARG A 44 8.17 -17.66 11.62
N ALA A 45 8.59 -18.93 11.55
CA ALA A 45 9.89 -19.49 11.17
C ALA A 45 11.19 -18.79 11.65
N GLN A 46 11.96 -19.54 12.44
CA GLN A 46 13.33 -19.27 12.90
C GLN A 46 14.23 -18.61 11.83
N PRO A 47 14.92 -17.50 12.15
CA PRO A 47 16.02 -17.01 11.35
C PRO A 47 17.35 -17.57 11.87
N ARG A 48 18.00 -18.36 11.02
CA ARG A 48 19.39 -18.82 11.16
C ARG A 48 20.32 -17.62 11.27
N GLU A 49 21.21 -17.68 12.25
CA GLU A 49 22.21 -16.68 12.65
C GLU A 49 22.88 -15.96 11.48
N ARG A 50 22.81 -14.63 11.47
CA ARG A 50 23.75 -13.78 10.73
C ARG A 50 24.25 -12.65 11.61
N LYS A 51 25.58 -12.69 11.78
CA LYS A 51 26.43 -11.74 12.49
C LYS A 51 26.00 -10.29 12.32
N SER A 52 25.86 -9.64 13.47
CA SER A 52 25.65 -8.22 13.68
C SER A 52 26.75 -7.37 13.05
N GLN A 53 26.37 -6.49 12.11
CA GLN A 53 27.11 -5.26 11.87
C GLN A 53 26.14 -4.08 12.01
N THR A 54 26.33 -3.37 13.11
CA THR A 54 25.78 -2.06 13.43
C THR A 54 25.79 -1.12 12.22
N ARG A 55 24.60 -0.74 11.74
CA ARG A 55 24.43 0.45 10.91
C ARG A 55 23.23 1.25 11.41
N LYS A 56 23.57 2.42 11.97
CA LYS A 56 22.65 3.49 12.35
C LYS A 56 21.66 3.78 11.22
N GLY A 57 20.38 3.80 11.58
CA GLY A 57 19.34 4.62 10.95
C GLY A 57 19.30 4.66 9.43
N ALA A 58 19.02 3.54 8.78
CA ALA A 58 18.50 3.54 7.41
C ALA A 58 17.07 3.01 7.45
N GLN A 59 16.12 3.95 7.43
CA GLN A 59 14.72 3.68 7.14
C GLN A 59 14.65 2.71 5.97
N THR A 60 14.13 1.51 6.23
CA THR A 60 13.97 0.41 5.26
C THR A 60 13.13 0.88 4.07
N ARG A 61 13.77 1.55 3.11
CA ARG A 61 13.28 1.60 1.74
C ARG A 61 13.37 0.17 1.25
N ARG A 62 12.24 -0.54 1.24
CA ARG A 62 12.06 -1.75 0.42
C ARG A 62 12.78 -1.48 -0.91
N PRO A 63 13.64 -2.39 -1.41
CA PRO A 63 14.39 -2.14 -2.64
C PRO A 63 13.40 -1.68 -3.69
N GLY A 64 13.55 -0.41 -4.10
CA GLY A 64 12.55 0.29 -4.89
C GLY A 64 12.24 -0.60 -6.09
N ARG A 65 10.98 -1.05 -6.19
CA ARG A 65 10.53 -1.86 -7.32
C ARG A 65 10.94 -1.08 -8.57
N THR A 66 11.89 -1.62 -9.32
CA THR A 66 12.36 -1.00 -10.55
C THR A 66 11.15 -0.85 -11.45
N ILE A 67 10.74 0.40 -11.69
CA ILE A 67 9.57 0.66 -12.51
C ILE A 67 9.98 0.32 -13.95
N GLU A 68 9.55 -0.86 -14.43
CA GLU A 68 9.75 -1.24 -15.83
C GLU A 68 9.16 -0.17 -16.76
N PRO A 69 9.76 0.05 -17.94
CA PRO A 69 9.31 1.04 -18.90
C PRO A 69 7.84 0.81 -19.30
N PRO A 70 7.11 1.90 -19.64
CA PRO A 70 5.73 1.80 -20.08
C PRO A 70 5.64 0.93 -21.33
N SER A 71 4.75 -0.07 -21.33
CA SER A 71 4.56 -0.97 -22.47
C SER A 71 3.08 -1.22 -22.74
N TRP A 72 2.70 -1.19 -24.01
CA TRP A 72 1.35 -1.54 -24.48
C TRP A 72 0.95 -2.97 -24.08
N ARG A 73 1.93 -3.89 -24.00
CA ARG A 73 1.71 -5.23 -23.45
C ARG A 73 1.24 -5.22 -22.00
N ARG A 74 1.83 -4.37 -21.14
CA ARG A 74 1.44 -4.27 -19.73
C ARG A 74 0.06 -3.64 -19.57
N VAL A 75 -0.22 -2.61 -20.35
CA VAL A 75 -1.53 -1.94 -20.38
C VAL A 75 -2.61 -2.90 -20.88
N GLY A 76 -2.33 -3.68 -21.93
CA GLY A 76 -3.22 -4.74 -22.40
C GLY A 76 -3.47 -5.83 -21.34
N LYS A 77 -2.44 -6.29 -20.61
CA LYS A 77 -2.61 -7.24 -19.49
C LYS A 77 -3.49 -6.69 -18.37
N ARG A 78 -3.31 -5.42 -18.00
CA ARG A 78 -4.16 -4.75 -17.00
C ARG A 78 -5.59 -4.57 -17.51
N GLY A 79 -5.75 -4.22 -18.79
CA GLY A 79 -7.04 -4.18 -19.47
C GLY A 79 -7.75 -5.53 -19.47
N LEU A 80 -7.01 -6.64 -19.60
CA LEU A 80 -7.56 -7.99 -19.51
C LEU A 80 -7.98 -8.39 -18.09
N MET A 81 -7.33 -7.82 -17.06
CA MET A 81 -7.75 -8.04 -15.67
C MET A 81 -8.97 -7.20 -15.28
N ILE A 82 -8.98 -5.92 -15.66
CA ILE A 82 -10.02 -4.97 -15.28
C ILE A 82 -11.25 -5.08 -16.20
N GLY A 83 -11.04 -5.40 -17.48
CA GLY A 83 -12.09 -5.45 -18.50
C GLY A 83 -13.24 -6.39 -18.16
N PRO A 84 -12.99 -7.66 -17.78
CA PRO A 84 -14.05 -8.58 -17.38
C PRO A 84 -14.86 -8.04 -16.20
N VAL A 85 -14.21 -7.43 -15.20
CA VAL A 85 -14.87 -6.83 -14.04
C VAL A 85 -15.81 -5.70 -14.47
N VAL A 86 -15.34 -4.80 -15.33
CA VAL A 86 -16.14 -3.68 -15.85
C VAL A 86 -17.31 -4.17 -16.71
N VAL A 87 -17.09 -5.18 -17.55
CA VAL A 87 -18.15 -5.77 -18.38
C VAL A 87 -19.21 -6.44 -17.51
N ILE A 88 -18.81 -7.25 -16.52
CA ILE A 88 -19.74 -7.88 -15.58
C ILE A 88 -20.52 -6.82 -14.80
N ALA A 89 -19.85 -5.78 -14.32
CA ALA A 89 -20.52 -4.67 -13.64
C ALA A 89 -21.58 -4.00 -14.53
N MET A 90 -21.27 -3.74 -15.80
CA MET A 90 -22.25 -3.15 -16.73
C MET A 90 -23.37 -4.10 -17.12
N LEU A 91 -23.11 -5.41 -17.20
CA LEU A 91 -24.14 -6.41 -17.43
C LEU A 91 -25.14 -6.50 -16.26
N LEU A 92 -24.65 -6.35 -15.03
CA LEU A 92 -25.46 -6.38 -13.81
C LEU A 92 -26.22 -5.06 -13.59
N LEU A 93 -25.59 -3.92 -13.86
CA LEU A 93 -26.19 -2.60 -13.66
C LEU A 93 -27.28 -2.30 -14.71
N ASN A 94 -27.05 -2.69 -15.96
CA ASN A 94 -27.93 -2.36 -17.09
C ASN A 94 -28.86 -3.53 -17.49
N ARG A 95 -29.43 -4.23 -16.51
CA ARG A 95 -30.23 -5.46 -16.72
C ARG A 95 -31.47 -5.32 -17.61
N ASN A 96 -31.97 -4.10 -17.81
CA ASN A 96 -33.19 -3.83 -18.58
C ASN A 96 -32.92 -3.54 -20.07
N LEU A 97 -31.66 -3.38 -20.47
CA LEU A 97 -31.27 -3.06 -21.85
C LEU A 97 -30.92 -4.34 -22.63
N PRO A 98 -30.97 -4.35 -23.97
CA PRO A 98 -30.39 -5.45 -24.76
C PRO A 98 -28.88 -5.58 -24.49
N ILE A 99 -28.36 -6.82 -24.52
CA ILE A 99 -26.95 -7.14 -24.16
C ILE A 99 -25.96 -6.26 -24.95
N ALA A 100 -26.22 -6.01 -26.24
CA ALA A 100 -25.39 -5.12 -27.06
C ALA A 100 -25.23 -3.72 -26.43
N GLN A 101 -26.31 -3.12 -25.95
CA GLN A 101 -26.28 -1.79 -25.31
C GLN A 101 -25.63 -1.81 -23.93
N ARG A 102 -25.56 -2.97 -23.25
CA ARG A 102 -24.84 -3.11 -21.97
C ARG A 102 -23.33 -3.15 -22.16
N VAL A 103 -22.86 -3.75 -23.25
CA VAL A 103 -21.43 -3.96 -23.52
C VAL A 103 -20.78 -2.73 -24.16
N VAL A 104 -21.51 -1.99 -25.00
CA VAL A 104 -21.02 -0.75 -25.64
C VAL A 104 -20.37 0.23 -24.66
N PRO A 105 -21.00 0.66 -23.54
CA PRO A 105 -20.37 1.58 -22.61
C PRO A 105 -19.13 1.00 -21.93
N ALA A 106 -19.12 -0.31 -21.64
CA ALA A 106 -17.94 -0.98 -21.09
C ALA A 106 -16.76 -0.97 -22.07
N VAL A 107 -17.03 -1.21 -23.36
CA VAL A 107 -16.02 -1.15 -24.43
C VAL A 107 -15.49 0.26 -24.62
N ILE A 108 -16.37 1.26 -24.66
CA ILE A 108 -15.96 2.67 -24.77
C ILE A 108 -15.08 3.06 -23.57
N MET A 109 -15.51 2.72 -22.36
CA MET A 109 -14.73 2.97 -21.15
C MET A 109 -13.34 2.32 -21.23
N LEU A 110 -13.26 1.07 -21.70
CA LEU A 110 -11.98 0.36 -21.85
C LEU A 110 -11.09 1.00 -22.91
N ALA A 111 -11.69 1.44 -24.02
CA ALA A 111 -11.00 2.12 -25.11
C ALA A 111 -10.36 3.45 -24.67
N PHE A 112 -10.99 4.20 -23.76
CA PHE A 112 -10.39 5.38 -23.14
C PHE A 112 -9.41 5.04 -22.00
N PHE A 113 -9.69 3.97 -21.25
CA PHE A 113 -8.86 3.54 -20.13
C PHE A 113 -7.46 3.10 -20.59
N LEU A 114 -7.35 2.37 -21.70
CA LEU A 114 -6.06 1.88 -22.23
C LEU A 114 -5.05 3.01 -22.51
N PRO A 115 -5.35 4.03 -23.35
CA PRO A 115 -4.41 5.12 -23.60
C PRO A 115 -4.15 5.97 -22.34
N PHE A 116 -5.15 6.17 -21.49
CA PHE A 116 -4.98 6.87 -20.21
C PHE A 116 -4.04 6.11 -19.25
N SER A 117 -4.19 4.79 -19.14
CA SER A 117 -3.31 3.94 -18.34
C SER A 117 -1.88 3.95 -18.86
N TYR A 118 -1.68 4.00 -20.19
CA TYR A 118 -0.34 4.13 -20.76
C TYR A 118 0.30 5.49 -20.41
N PHE A 119 -0.48 6.57 -20.52
CA PHE A 119 -0.01 7.91 -20.20
C PHE A 119 0.43 8.03 -18.73
N THR A 120 -0.41 7.56 -17.79
CA THR A 120 -0.08 7.59 -16.35
C THR A 120 1.16 6.75 -16.02
N ASP A 121 1.29 5.56 -16.61
CA ASP A 121 2.50 4.73 -16.48
C ASP A 121 3.75 5.46 -17.02
N SER A 122 3.62 6.20 -18.12
CA SER A 122 4.74 6.96 -18.70
C SER A 122 5.19 8.13 -17.81
N VAL A 123 4.25 8.81 -17.15
CA VAL A 123 4.52 9.88 -16.19
C VAL A 123 5.18 9.31 -14.94
N ALA A 124 4.66 8.20 -14.40
CA ALA A 124 5.25 7.52 -13.26
C ALA A 124 6.69 7.06 -13.54
N TYR A 125 6.95 6.50 -14.73
CA TYR A 125 8.29 6.11 -15.15
C TYR A 125 9.23 7.32 -15.27
N ARG A 126 8.75 8.46 -15.80
CA ARG A 126 9.53 9.70 -15.88
C ARG A 126 9.86 10.26 -14.50
N MET A 127 8.94 10.19 -13.55
CA MET A 127 9.19 10.60 -12.16
C MET A 127 10.17 9.67 -11.45
N TYR A 128 10.14 8.37 -11.71
CA TYR A 128 11.09 7.42 -11.15
C TYR A 128 12.53 7.62 -11.64
N ARG A 129 12.71 8.16 -12.85
CA ARG A 129 14.03 8.46 -13.43
C ARG A 129 14.60 9.82 -13.02
N LYS A 130 13.83 10.68 -12.34
CA LYS A 130 14.28 11.96 -11.79
C LYS A 130 14.70 11.79 -10.34
#